data_AF-A0A7Z0D9W4-F1
#
_entry.id   AF-A0A7Z0D9W4-F1
#
_cell.length_a   1.000
_cell.length_b   1.000
_cell.length_c   1.000
_cell.angle_alpha   90.00
_cell.angle_beta   90.00
_cell.angle_gamma   90.00
#
_symmetry.space_group_name_H-M   'P 1'
#
loop_
_entity.id
_entity.type
_entity.pdbx_description
1 polymer ?
#
loop_
_entity_poly.entity_id
_entity_poly.type
_entity_poly.pdbx_seq_one_letter_code
_entity_poly.pdbx_strand_id
1 'polypeptide(L)'
;MASDPLRTLILTKMGIGVFDPLWWKARLALFDAITAASVSRFIGRRFRWTILLDGDLANPIFDKIVKIVERHGLAEHTNFQFVTSNAYLGSAMRDGVRSYFGPSRRGLVQILDDDDATCPELHDRHLAEIDQAFKHVQVVTTSTGTAIDAPKNVAGTIGLTTFPFNTTFYGNAGQVSSVMRVAHTTWLARAQAAGGRATTIESDRALWLYLYHGQGDGPYEHRSERLRASPDYGPLTAELLTSFGIDADAFHAAIEMSRSVPPTLGLTWRRTQPQQLELSDLKDRATEVKKKLVDINSHLFDDQRPFFYLLSPRPRTSVRAGKITIKGVGLPGSRIEFWLAGKRDPKLYRSTTCDPVTGEWSMQTTLSAATWSASFRQLVGDEIANRIDYRLHVVARDRA
;
A
#
# COMPACT_ATOMS: atom_id res chain seq x y z
N MET A 1 12.02 -18.59 30.14
CA MET A 1 10.77 -17.94 29.68
C MET A 1 10.31 -18.69 28.45
N ALA A 2 9.11 -19.26 28.44
CA ALA A 2 8.58 -19.86 27.22
C ALA A 2 8.45 -18.76 26.15
N SER A 3 9.01 -18.98 24.97
CA SER A 3 8.89 -18.04 23.85
C SER A 3 7.40 -17.89 23.50
N ASP A 4 6.91 -16.66 23.42
CA ASP A 4 5.56 -16.41 22.92
C ASP A 4 5.46 -17.01 21.51
N PRO A 5 4.45 -17.87 21.23
CA PRO A 5 4.30 -18.46 19.90
C PRO A 5 4.35 -17.39 18.82
N LEU A 6 5.19 -17.62 17.81
CA LEU A 6 5.37 -16.68 16.71
C LEU A 6 4.03 -16.42 16.03
N ARG A 7 3.75 -15.13 15.80
CA ARG A 7 2.55 -14.68 15.10
C ARG A 7 2.88 -14.48 13.63
N THR A 8 1.96 -14.89 12.78
CA THR A 8 2.10 -14.81 11.31
C THR A 8 1.11 -13.81 10.74
N LEU A 9 1.58 -13.01 9.79
CA LEU A 9 0.78 -12.15 8.95
C LEU A 9 0.89 -12.65 7.51
N ILE A 10 -0.21 -13.12 6.94
CA ILE A 10 -0.31 -13.38 5.51
C ILE A 10 -0.78 -12.09 4.84
N LEU A 11 -0.05 -11.62 3.84
CA LEU A 11 -0.36 -10.44 3.05
C LEU A 11 -0.76 -10.88 1.64
N THR A 12 -1.98 -10.53 1.23
CA THR A 12 -2.46 -10.75 -0.13
C THR A 12 -2.82 -9.44 -0.78
N LYS A 13 -2.17 -9.13 -1.91
CA LYS A 13 -2.59 -8.04 -2.79
C LYS A 13 -3.68 -8.58 -3.68
N MET A 14 -4.85 -7.94 -3.67
CA MET A 14 -5.96 -8.37 -4.51
C MET A 14 -6.44 -7.24 -5.40
N GLY A 15 -6.31 -7.46 -6.71
CA GLY A 15 -6.95 -6.64 -7.73
C GLY A 15 -6.53 -5.19 -7.89
N ILE A 16 -5.65 -4.58 -7.08
CA ILE A 16 -5.16 -3.20 -7.27
C ILE A 16 -6.30 -2.21 -7.63
N GLY A 17 -6.20 -1.09 -8.32
CA GLY A 17 -5.86 -0.95 -9.74
C GLY A 17 -6.87 -1.39 -10.80
N VAL A 18 -7.66 -2.43 -10.52
CA VAL A 18 -8.49 -3.10 -11.51
C VAL A 18 -9.94 -2.87 -11.17
N PHE A 19 -10.67 -2.27 -12.11
CA PHE A 19 -12.07 -1.91 -11.93
C PHE A 19 -13.01 -2.64 -12.90
N ASP A 20 -12.46 -3.53 -13.74
CA ASP A 20 -13.23 -4.30 -14.72
C ASP A 20 -14.04 -5.41 -14.02
N PRO A 21 -15.38 -5.35 -14.05
CA PRO A 21 -16.23 -6.37 -13.42
C PRO A 21 -16.02 -7.78 -13.97
N LEU A 22 -15.65 -7.91 -15.25
CA LEU A 22 -15.38 -9.21 -15.87
C LEU A 22 -14.09 -9.81 -15.33
N TRP A 23 -13.05 -8.99 -15.17
CA TRP A 23 -11.81 -9.43 -14.52
C TRP A 23 -12.09 -9.98 -13.12
N TRP A 24 -12.85 -9.22 -12.33
CA TRP A 24 -13.23 -9.61 -10.96
C TRP A 24 -14.09 -10.87 -10.91
N LYS A 25 -14.96 -11.12 -11.89
CA LYS A 25 -15.78 -12.34 -11.93
C LYS A 25 -14.92 -13.59 -11.91
N ALA A 26 -13.92 -13.65 -12.80
CA ALA A 26 -13.01 -14.79 -12.87
C ALA A 26 -12.02 -14.81 -11.69
N ARG A 27 -11.49 -13.64 -11.28
CA ARG A 27 -10.58 -13.55 -10.14
C ARG A 27 -11.21 -14.05 -8.85
N LEU A 28 -12.44 -13.64 -8.55
CA LEU A 28 -13.15 -14.07 -7.34
C LEU A 28 -13.41 -15.57 -7.32
N ALA A 29 -13.66 -16.20 -8.48
CA ALA A 29 -13.83 -17.64 -8.56
C ALA A 29 -12.53 -18.38 -8.21
N LEU A 30 -11.38 -17.92 -8.72
CA LEU A 30 -10.07 -18.47 -8.39
C LEU A 30 -9.71 -18.24 -6.92
N PHE A 31 -9.91 -17.02 -6.43
CA PHE A 31 -9.66 -16.66 -5.04
C PHE A 31 -10.47 -17.51 -4.05
N ASP A 32 -11.75 -17.75 -4.34
CA ASP A 32 -12.64 -18.60 -3.54
C ASP A 32 -12.16 -20.06 -3.53
N ALA A 33 -11.94 -20.64 -4.71
CA ALA A 33 -11.62 -22.06 -4.85
C ALA A 33 -10.19 -22.41 -4.43
N ILE A 34 -9.24 -21.48 -4.50
CA ILE A 34 -7.80 -21.76 -4.34
C ILE A 34 -7.25 -21.06 -3.09
N THR A 35 -7.17 -19.73 -3.13
CA THR A 35 -6.44 -18.97 -2.11
C THR A 35 -7.16 -19.00 -0.76
N ALA A 36 -8.46 -18.66 -0.72
CA ALA A 36 -9.26 -18.68 0.50
C ALA A 36 -9.35 -20.11 1.07
N ALA A 37 -9.60 -21.11 0.21
CA ALA A 37 -9.60 -22.52 0.59
C ALA A 37 -8.27 -22.93 1.25
N SER A 38 -7.13 -22.56 0.66
CA SER A 38 -5.81 -22.90 1.23
C SER A 38 -5.50 -22.16 2.54
N VAL A 39 -5.86 -20.88 2.65
CA VAL A 39 -5.67 -20.08 3.87
C VAL A 39 -6.56 -20.58 5.02
N SER A 40 -7.75 -21.13 4.73
CA SER A 40 -8.62 -21.73 5.75
C SER A 40 -7.94 -22.85 6.55
N ARG A 41 -6.95 -23.54 5.95
CA ARG A 41 -6.16 -24.58 6.63
C ARG A 41 -5.25 -24.05 7.74
N PHE A 42 -5.06 -22.74 7.82
CA PHE A 42 -4.32 -22.11 8.90
C PHE A 42 -5.19 -21.85 10.13
N ILE A 43 -6.52 -22.07 10.06
CA ILE A 43 -7.40 -22.01 11.23
C ILE A 43 -6.87 -22.95 12.32
N GLY A 44 -6.83 -22.45 13.55
CA GLY A 44 -6.16 -23.10 14.68
C GLY A 44 -4.69 -22.67 14.89
N ARG A 45 -4.10 -21.93 13.95
CA ARG A 45 -2.77 -21.30 14.10
C ARG A 45 -2.88 -19.83 14.48
N ARG A 46 -1.80 -19.25 14.99
CA ARG A 46 -1.73 -17.83 15.35
C ARG A 46 -1.38 -16.97 14.13
N PHE A 47 -2.35 -16.78 13.24
CA PHE A 47 -2.18 -15.96 12.06
C PHE A 47 -3.25 -14.86 11.93
N ARG A 48 -2.91 -13.84 11.13
CA ARG A 48 -3.81 -12.84 10.57
C ARG A 48 -3.62 -12.83 9.07
N TRP A 49 -4.71 -12.71 8.32
CA TRP A 49 -4.69 -12.53 6.88
C TRP A 49 -5.10 -11.10 6.54
N THR A 50 -4.18 -10.30 6.02
CA THR A 50 -4.50 -8.94 5.55
C THR A 50 -4.62 -8.94 4.04
N ILE A 51 -5.81 -8.60 3.56
CA ILE A 51 -6.11 -8.46 2.15
C ILE A 51 -6.06 -6.96 1.80
N LEU A 52 -5.14 -6.63 0.90
CA LEU A 52 -4.91 -5.27 0.41
C LEU A 52 -5.76 -5.05 -0.85
N LEU A 53 -6.71 -4.12 -0.74
CA LEU A 53 -7.68 -3.76 -1.77
C LEU A 53 -7.50 -2.30 -2.17
N ASP A 54 -7.95 -1.93 -3.36
CA ASP A 54 -8.03 -0.52 -3.74
C ASP A 54 -9.19 0.18 -3.05
N GLY A 55 -8.99 1.43 -2.63
CA GLY A 55 -9.97 2.23 -1.91
C GLY A 55 -11.19 2.60 -2.75
N ASP A 56 -11.06 2.56 -4.08
CA ASP A 56 -12.15 2.83 -5.02
C ASP A 56 -12.80 1.53 -5.55
N LEU A 57 -12.55 0.38 -4.90
CA LEU A 57 -13.19 -0.89 -5.22
C LEU A 57 -14.71 -0.79 -5.13
N ALA A 58 -15.42 -1.26 -6.16
CA ALA A 58 -16.88 -1.23 -6.15
C ALA A 58 -17.46 -2.09 -5.02
N ASN A 59 -18.40 -1.53 -4.23
CA ASN A 59 -19.02 -2.21 -3.09
C ASN A 59 -19.55 -3.63 -3.41
N PRO A 60 -20.22 -3.90 -4.55
CA PRO A 60 -20.69 -5.26 -4.86
C PRO A 60 -19.57 -6.30 -5.03
N ILE A 61 -18.35 -5.85 -5.33
CA ILE A 61 -17.17 -6.72 -5.42
C ILE A 61 -16.63 -6.97 -4.01
N PHE A 62 -16.52 -5.91 -3.20
CA PHE A 62 -16.11 -6.03 -1.80
C PHE A 62 -17.04 -6.97 -1.02
N ASP A 63 -18.36 -6.84 -1.17
CA ASP A 63 -19.35 -7.73 -0.53
C ASP A 63 -19.14 -9.20 -0.91
N LYS A 64 -18.72 -9.49 -2.15
CA LYS A 64 -18.40 -10.86 -2.56
C LYS A 64 -17.13 -11.38 -1.90
N ILE A 65 -16.10 -10.54 -1.76
CA ILE A 65 -14.87 -10.91 -1.05
C ILE A 65 -15.18 -11.24 0.41
N VAL A 66 -15.97 -10.39 1.09
CA VAL A 66 -16.41 -10.63 2.47
C VAL A 66 -17.15 -11.96 2.58
N LYS A 67 -18.11 -12.23 1.69
CA LYS A 67 -18.85 -13.51 1.67
C LYS A 67 -17.96 -14.73 1.43
N ILE A 68 -16.92 -14.61 0.61
CA ILE A 68 -15.93 -15.68 0.41
C ILE A 68 -15.18 -15.94 1.72
N VAL A 69 -14.65 -14.88 2.35
CA VAL A 69 -13.95 -14.96 3.64
C VAL A 69 -14.82 -15.59 4.72
N GLU A 70 -16.08 -15.20 4.83
CA GLU A 70 -17.04 -15.76 5.80
C GLU A 70 -17.30 -17.25 5.55
N ARG A 71 -17.53 -17.64 4.30
CA ARG A 71 -17.81 -19.04 3.91
C ARG A 71 -16.67 -19.99 4.28
N HIS A 72 -15.43 -19.51 4.17
CA HIS A 72 -14.23 -20.27 4.55
C HIS A 72 -13.88 -20.17 6.04
N GLY A 73 -14.73 -19.56 6.87
CA GLY A 73 -14.49 -19.43 8.31
C GLY A 73 -13.35 -18.46 8.67
N LEU A 74 -12.98 -17.56 7.77
CA LEU A 74 -11.81 -16.67 7.90
C LEU A 74 -12.16 -15.27 8.43
N ALA A 75 -13.42 -15.01 8.79
CA ALA A 75 -13.89 -13.68 9.22
C ALA A 75 -13.07 -13.11 10.40
N GLU A 76 -12.81 -13.92 11.43
CA GLU A 76 -12.05 -13.50 12.61
C GLU A 76 -10.54 -13.36 12.34
N HIS A 77 -10.05 -14.02 11.29
CA HIS A 77 -8.65 -14.01 10.89
C HIS A 77 -8.32 -12.93 9.87
N THR A 78 -9.31 -12.30 9.24
CA THR A 78 -9.12 -11.39 8.12
C THR A 78 -9.09 -9.92 8.55
N ASN A 79 -8.24 -9.13 7.91
CA ASN A 79 -8.24 -7.68 7.96
C ASN A 79 -8.24 -7.11 6.54
N PHE A 80 -9.25 -6.33 6.20
CA PHE A 80 -9.24 -5.59 4.95
C PHE A 80 -8.49 -4.27 5.13
N GLN A 81 -7.57 -3.97 4.22
CA GLN A 81 -6.85 -2.71 4.20
C GLN A 81 -6.92 -2.09 2.81
N PHE A 82 -7.43 -0.87 2.75
CA PHE A 82 -7.62 -0.13 1.51
C PHE A 82 -6.42 0.73 1.18
N VAL A 83 -6.03 0.74 -0.09
CA VAL A 83 -4.93 1.56 -0.61
C VAL A 83 -5.45 2.53 -1.65
N THR A 84 -4.92 3.75 -1.63
CA THR A 84 -5.32 4.79 -2.60
C THR A 84 -4.87 4.46 -4.02
N SER A 85 -3.72 3.80 -4.17
CA SER A 85 -3.22 3.34 -5.48
C SER A 85 -2.03 2.40 -5.30
N ASN A 86 -1.57 1.79 -6.40
CA ASN A 86 -0.37 0.96 -6.42
C ASN A 86 0.89 1.71 -5.92
N ALA A 87 0.97 3.04 -6.08
CA ALA A 87 2.09 3.82 -5.56
C ALA A 87 2.17 3.77 -4.02
N TYR A 88 1.05 3.56 -3.33
CA TYR A 88 0.97 3.46 -1.87
C TYR A 88 1.09 2.04 -1.33
N LEU A 89 1.10 1.02 -2.20
CA LEU A 89 1.14 -0.40 -1.82
C LEU A 89 2.26 -0.72 -0.82
N GLY A 90 3.49 -0.29 -1.09
CA GLY A 90 4.62 -0.56 -0.18
C GLY A 90 4.47 0.09 1.20
N SER A 91 3.76 1.23 1.30
CA SER A 91 3.45 1.83 2.60
C SER A 91 2.33 1.07 3.29
N ALA A 92 1.32 0.64 2.54
CA ALA A 92 0.21 -0.14 3.08
C ALA A 92 0.66 -1.50 3.63
N MET A 93 1.53 -2.22 2.92
CA MET A 93 2.11 -3.47 3.44
C MET A 93 2.87 -3.23 4.76
N ARG A 94 3.70 -2.18 4.83
CA ARG A 94 4.39 -1.80 6.07
C ARG A 94 3.39 -1.48 7.19
N ASP A 95 2.32 -0.76 6.88
CA ASP A 95 1.30 -0.37 7.85
C ASP A 95 0.51 -1.57 8.35
N GLY A 96 0.24 -2.57 7.51
CA GLY A 96 -0.34 -3.85 7.91
C GLY A 96 0.56 -4.66 8.84
N VAL A 97 1.88 -4.69 8.56
CA VAL A 97 2.86 -5.31 9.46
C VAL A 97 2.91 -4.56 10.80
N ARG A 98 2.96 -3.24 10.75
CA ARG A 98 3.02 -2.37 11.94
C ARG A 98 1.74 -2.43 12.78
N SER A 99 0.56 -2.51 12.16
CA SER A 99 -0.72 -2.56 12.88
C SER A 99 -0.91 -3.88 13.62
N TYR A 100 -0.43 -4.99 13.04
CA TYR A 100 -0.58 -6.31 13.65
C TYR A 100 0.49 -6.61 14.71
N PHE A 101 1.75 -6.28 14.45
CA PHE A 101 2.84 -6.59 15.40
C PHE A 101 3.18 -5.42 16.33
N GLY A 102 2.94 -4.18 15.92
CA GLY A 102 3.52 -2.98 16.51
C GLY A 102 4.85 -2.60 15.83
N PRO A 103 5.43 -1.43 16.17
CA PRO A 103 6.61 -0.90 15.48
C PRO A 103 7.91 -1.68 15.77
N SER A 104 8.06 -2.20 16.98
CA SER A 104 9.31 -2.79 17.47
C SER A 104 9.28 -4.31 17.55
N ARG A 105 8.08 -4.91 17.60
CA ARG A 105 7.90 -6.35 17.73
C ARG A 105 8.28 -7.03 16.42
N ARG A 106 8.90 -8.20 16.54
CA ARG A 106 9.26 -9.05 15.40
C ARG A 106 8.17 -10.09 15.17
N GLY A 107 7.89 -10.38 13.91
CA GLY A 107 6.87 -11.34 13.51
C GLY A 107 7.14 -11.89 12.11
N LEU A 108 6.34 -12.87 11.72
CA LEU A 108 6.46 -13.51 10.41
C LEU A 108 5.51 -12.84 9.43
N VAL A 109 6.01 -12.54 8.25
CA VAL A 109 5.22 -11.95 7.17
C VAL A 109 5.36 -12.87 5.97
N GLN A 110 4.25 -13.38 5.47
CA GLN A 110 4.21 -14.22 4.28
C GLN A 110 3.42 -13.48 3.21
N ILE A 111 3.90 -13.51 1.96
CA ILE A 111 3.18 -12.93 0.83
C ILE A 111 2.55 -14.07 0.05
N LEU A 112 1.27 -13.90 -0.30
CA LEU A 112 0.49 -14.86 -1.06
C LEU A 112 -0.33 -14.12 -2.11
N ASP A 113 -0.18 -14.49 -3.37
CA ASP A 113 -0.99 -13.96 -4.46
C ASP A 113 -2.44 -14.46 -4.35
N ASP A 114 -3.38 -13.74 -4.95
CA ASP A 114 -4.83 -13.94 -4.80
C ASP A 114 -5.40 -15.10 -5.67
N ASP A 115 -4.52 -15.86 -6.31
CA ASP A 115 -4.78 -17.06 -7.11
C ASP A 115 -3.81 -18.22 -6.82
N ASP A 116 -2.93 -18.06 -5.83
CA ASP A 116 -1.98 -19.08 -5.40
C ASP A 116 -2.51 -19.81 -4.15
N ALA A 117 -1.95 -21.00 -3.88
CA ALA A 117 -2.21 -21.74 -2.65
C ALA A 117 -0.93 -22.13 -1.91
N THR A 118 -1.03 -22.17 -0.59
CA THR A 118 0.05 -22.53 0.32
C THR A 118 -0.47 -23.51 1.37
N CYS A 119 0.40 -24.34 1.92
CA CYS A 119 0.01 -25.31 2.95
C CYS A 119 0.57 -24.93 4.34
N PRO A 120 -0.09 -25.36 5.43
CA PRO A 120 0.43 -25.14 6.77
C PRO A 120 1.78 -25.82 7.05
N GLU A 121 2.09 -26.92 6.36
CA GLU A 121 3.39 -27.61 6.49
C GLU A 121 4.54 -26.73 5.96
N LEU A 122 4.34 -25.99 4.86
CA LEU A 122 5.34 -25.07 4.37
C LEU A 122 5.69 -24.01 5.42
N HIS A 123 4.64 -23.49 6.06
CA HIS A 123 4.77 -22.51 7.12
C HIS A 123 5.60 -23.05 8.28
N ASP A 124 5.37 -24.30 8.69
CA ASP A 124 6.15 -24.95 9.76
C ASP A 124 7.61 -25.14 9.37
N ARG A 125 7.89 -25.49 8.11
CA ARG A 125 9.28 -25.60 7.62
C ARG A 125 9.98 -24.24 7.62
N HIS A 126 9.31 -23.18 7.15
CA HIS A 126 9.88 -21.84 7.23
C HIS A 126 10.12 -21.39 8.66
N LEU A 127 9.19 -21.70 9.57
CA LEU A 127 9.32 -21.43 11.00
C LEU A 127 10.55 -22.09 11.62
N ALA A 128 10.85 -23.35 11.24
CA ALA A 128 11.97 -24.10 11.78
C ALA A 128 13.34 -23.46 11.46
N GLU A 129 13.43 -22.72 10.35
CA GLU A 129 14.65 -22.01 9.93
C GLU A 129 14.84 -20.65 10.62
N ILE A 130 13.84 -20.16 11.36
CA ILE A 130 13.90 -18.84 12.00
C ILE A 130 14.62 -18.89 13.34
N ASP A 131 15.77 -18.23 13.39
CA ASP A 131 16.50 -17.96 14.63
C ASP A 131 15.94 -16.70 15.31
N GLN A 132 15.11 -16.85 16.34
CA GLN A 132 14.51 -15.70 17.02
C GLN A 132 15.56 -14.79 17.71
N ALA A 133 16.73 -15.33 18.08
CA ALA A 133 17.81 -14.58 18.72
C ALA A 133 18.61 -13.72 17.71
N PHE A 134 18.63 -14.11 16.43
CA PHE A 134 19.29 -13.34 15.39
C PHE A 134 18.59 -12.00 15.16
N LYS A 135 19.29 -10.87 15.34
CA LYS A 135 18.67 -9.54 15.44
C LYS A 135 18.23 -8.91 14.10
N HIS A 136 18.81 -9.33 12.98
CA HIS A 136 18.53 -8.75 11.67
C HIS A 136 17.37 -9.48 10.96
N VAL A 137 16.96 -8.95 9.81
CA VAL A 137 15.91 -9.56 8.99
C VAL A 137 16.34 -10.97 8.55
N GLN A 138 15.39 -11.90 8.54
CA GLN A 138 15.57 -13.23 7.99
C GLN A 138 14.54 -13.45 6.89
N VAL A 139 14.97 -14.07 5.81
CA VAL A 139 14.10 -14.41 4.68
C VAL A 139 14.25 -15.89 4.42
N VAL A 140 13.13 -16.61 4.45
CA VAL A 140 13.07 -18.04 4.14
C VAL A 140 12.16 -18.21 2.94
N THR A 141 12.63 -18.91 1.92
CA THR A 141 11.88 -19.16 0.69
C THR A 141 12.01 -20.61 0.28
N THR A 142 11.15 -21.05 -0.64
CA THR A 142 11.28 -22.34 -1.31
C THR A 142 11.80 -22.12 -2.74
N SER A 143 12.73 -22.97 -3.19
CA SER A 143 13.25 -22.95 -4.57
C SER A 143 12.38 -23.73 -5.56
N THR A 144 11.59 -24.67 -5.05
CA THR A 144 10.73 -25.57 -5.81
C THR A 144 9.27 -25.46 -5.37
N GLY A 145 8.36 -25.76 -6.29
CA GLY A 145 6.96 -25.97 -5.96
C GLY A 145 6.19 -26.53 -7.14
N THR A 146 4.87 -26.44 -7.09
CA THR A 146 4.01 -27.04 -8.11
C THR A 146 3.33 -25.96 -8.92
N ALA A 147 3.44 -26.02 -10.24
CA ALA A 147 2.60 -25.20 -11.11
C ALA A 147 1.44 -26.03 -11.65
N ILE A 148 0.27 -25.39 -11.75
CA ILE A 148 -0.91 -25.95 -12.37
C ILE A 148 -1.25 -25.14 -13.61
N ASP A 149 -1.28 -25.80 -14.77
CA ASP A 149 -1.91 -25.25 -15.96
C ASP A 149 -3.38 -25.62 -15.96
N ALA A 150 -4.17 -24.75 -15.32
CA ALA A 150 -5.58 -24.96 -15.08
C ALA A 150 -6.39 -25.23 -16.37
N PRO A 151 -6.26 -24.43 -17.44
CA PRO A 151 -6.99 -24.70 -18.69
C PRO A 151 -6.67 -26.04 -19.35
N LYS A 152 -5.45 -26.57 -19.16
CA LYS A 152 -5.01 -27.85 -19.74
C LYS A 152 -5.18 -29.02 -18.77
N ASN A 153 -5.60 -28.76 -17.53
CA ASN A 153 -5.75 -29.74 -16.46
C ASN A 153 -4.49 -30.59 -16.21
N VAL A 154 -3.33 -29.93 -16.20
CA VAL A 154 -2.02 -30.57 -15.97
C VAL A 154 -1.25 -29.84 -14.89
N ALA A 155 -0.34 -30.55 -14.25
CA ALA A 155 0.55 -30.04 -13.23
C ALA A 155 1.98 -30.53 -13.45
N GLY A 156 2.93 -29.90 -12.78
CA GLY A 156 4.31 -30.32 -12.74
C GLY A 156 5.13 -29.47 -11.77
N THR A 157 6.30 -29.98 -11.40
CA THR A 157 7.26 -29.28 -10.57
C THR A 157 7.87 -28.11 -11.32
N ILE A 158 8.02 -26.98 -10.63
CA ILE A 158 8.73 -25.80 -11.13
C ILE A 158 9.85 -25.43 -10.19
N GLY A 159 11.03 -25.19 -10.75
CA GLY A 159 12.18 -24.61 -10.06
C GLY A 159 12.31 -23.14 -10.45
N LEU A 160 12.30 -22.24 -9.47
CA LEU A 160 12.39 -20.80 -9.70
C LEU A 160 13.51 -20.21 -8.83
N THR A 161 14.74 -20.59 -9.14
CA THR A 161 15.95 -20.24 -8.39
C THR A 161 16.25 -18.74 -8.35
N THR A 162 15.78 -17.97 -9.34
CA THR A 162 15.98 -16.51 -9.44
C THR A 162 14.76 -15.70 -8.99
N PHE A 163 13.66 -16.36 -8.63
CA PHE A 163 12.39 -15.73 -8.28
C PHE A 163 11.83 -16.43 -7.02
N PRO A 164 12.17 -15.96 -5.81
CA PRO A 164 11.64 -16.57 -4.59
C PRO A 164 10.13 -16.35 -4.52
N PHE A 165 9.36 -17.44 -4.56
CA PHE A 165 7.91 -17.45 -4.35
C PHE A 165 7.59 -18.01 -2.96
N ASN A 166 6.40 -17.67 -2.47
CA ASN A 166 5.92 -18.11 -1.17
C ASN A 166 6.94 -17.85 -0.04
N THR A 167 7.47 -16.63 -0.02
CA THR A 167 8.55 -16.22 0.88
C THR A 167 8.00 -15.79 2.24
N THR A 168 8.67 -16.20 3.30
CA THR A 168 8.43 -15.74 4.67
C THR A 168 9.57 -14.82 5.13
N PHE A 169 9.20 -13.64 5.62
CA PHE A 169 10.10 -12.66 6.22
C PHE A 169 9.93 -12.69 7.73
N TYR A 170 11.02 -12.60 8.46
CA TYR A 170 11.01 -12.44 9.91
C TYR A 170 11.79 -11.20 10.34
N GLY A 171 11.12 -10.31 11.06
CA GLY A 171 11.70 -9.05 11.52
C GLY A 171 10.63 -8.12 12.06
N ASN A 172 11.05 -6.92 12.49
CA ASN A 172 10.11 -5.85 12.79
C ASN A 172 9.61 -5.17 11.51
N ALA A 173 8.62 -4.29 11.63
CA ALA A 173 7.99 -3.62 10.48
C ALA A 173 9.00 -2.88 9.59
N GLY A 174 10.01 -2.23 10.17
CA GLY A 174 11.06 -1.53 9.43
C GLY A 174 11.98 -2.48 8.65
N GLN A 175 12.40 -3.56 9.31
CA GLN A 175 13.27 -4.60 8.74
C GLN A 175 12.59 -5.36 7.60
N VAL A 176 11.35 -5.80 7.78
CA VAL A 176 10.62 -6.52 6.73
C VAL A 176 10.38 -5.60 5.54
N SER A 177 9.97 -4.35 5.79
CA SER A 177 9.67 -3.40 4.71
C SER A 177 10.88 -2.98 3.89
N SER A 178 12.10 -2.99 4.46
CA SER A 178 13.31 -2.64 3.72
C SER A 178 13.71 -3.70 2.67
N VAL A 179 13.26 -4.94 2.86
CA VAL A 179 13.48 -6.06 1.94
C VAL A 179 12.27 -6.28 1.03
N MET A 180 11.05 -6.23 1.56
CA MET A 180 9.83 -6.57 0.82
C MET A 180 9.45 -5.58 -0.29
N ARG A 181 9.95 -4.34 -0.22
CA ARG A 181 9.58 -3.24 -1.16
C ARG A 181 10.26 -3.29 -2.53
N VAL A 182 11.16 -4.24 -2.76
CA VAL A 182 11.86 -4.40 -4.04
C VAL A 182 11.30 -5.60 -4.83
N ALA A 183 11.71 -5.74 -6.09
CA ALA A 183 11.32 -6.88 -6.90
C ALA A 183 11.67 -8.20 -6.20
N HIS A 184 10.77 -9.19 -6.26
CA HIS A 184 10.93 -10.45 -5.53
C HIS A 184 12.22 -11.18 -5.88
N THR A 185 12.69 -11.06 -7.13
CA THR A 185 14.00 -11.55 -7.60
C THR A 185 15.20 -11.10 -6.76
N THR A 186 15.05 -10.02 -6.00
CA THR A 186 16.14 -9.41 -5.23
C THR A 186 16.01 -9.61 -3.72
N TRP A 187 14.93 -10.23 -3.22
CA TRP A 187 14.66 -10.32 -1.78
C TRP A 187 15.80 -11.00 -1.00
N LEU A 188 16.31 -12.13 -1.48
CA LEU A 188 17.39 -12.87 -0.81
C LEU A 188 18.68 -12.03 -0.73
N ALA A 189 19.12 -11.48 -1.87
CA ALA A 189 20.29 -10.63 -1.93
C ALA A 189 20.13 -9.35 -1.08
N ARG A 190 18.92 -8.79 -1.05
CA ARG A 190 18.61 -7.58 -0.28
C ARG A 190 18.63 -7.84 1.23
N ALA A 191 18.16 -9.01 1.67
CA ALA A 191 18.24 -9.42 3.06
C ALA A 191 19.70 -9.55 3.50
N GLN A 192 20.53 -10.23 2.71
CA GLN A 192 21.97 -10.35 2.98
C GLN A 192 22.67 -8.99 3.00
N ALA A 193 22.40 -8.12 2.01
CA ALA A 193 22.96 -6.77 1.96
C ALA A 193 22.55 -5.89 3.17
N ALA A 194 21.43 -6.21 3.83
CA ALA A 194 20.99 -5.55 5.06
C ALA A 194 21.59 -6.19 6.35
N GLY A 195 22.59 -7.07 6.22
CA GLY A 195 23.17 -7.84 7.32
C GLY A 195 22.25 -8.94 7.85
N GLY A 196 21.21 -9.30 7.09
CA GLY A 196 20.26 -10.35 7.40
C GLY A 196 20.71 -11.75 6.98
N ARG A 197 19.81 -12.72 7.15
CA ARG A 197 19.97 -14.09 6.63
C ARG A 197 18.95 -14.37 5.52
N ALA A 198 19.35 -15.18 4.56
CA ALA A 198 18.50 -15.68 3.51
C ALA A 198 18.69 -17.20 3.42
N THR A 199 17.60 -17.94 3.55
CA THR A 199 17.59 -19.40 3.53
C THR A 199 16.63 -19.86 2.43
N THR A 200 17.08 -20.86 1.66
CA THR A 200 16.25 -21.55 0.68
C THR A 200 16.04 -22.96 1.18
N ILE A 201 14.78 -23.35 1.32
CA ILE A 201 14.42 -24.74 1.64
C ILE A 201 14.06 -25.47 0.35
N GLU A 202 14.50 -26.72 0.26
CA GLU A 202 14.06 -27.65 -0.77
C GLU A 202 12.95 -28.53 -0.21
N SER A 203 12.00 -28.89 -1.06
CA SER A 203 11.01 -29.91 -0.74
C SER A 203 10.76 -30.79 -1.96
N ASP A 204 10.65 -32.07 -1.68
CA ASP A 204 10.16 -33.14 -2.56
C ASP A 204 8.63 -33.26 -2.57
N ARG A 205 7.93 -32.34 -1.89
CA ARG A 205 6.47 -32.32 -1.73
C ARG A 205 5.90 -31.03 -2.30
N ALA A 206 4.68 -31.11 -2.80
CA ALA A 206 3.91 -29.96 -3.24
C ALA A 206 3.45 -29.14 -2.01
N LEU A 207 4.26 -28.17 -1.60
CA LEU A 207 3.98 -27.32 -0.43
C LEU A 207 3.49 -25.91 -0.81
N TRP A 208 3.61 -25.56 -2.09
CA TRP A 208 3.11 -24.35 -2.72
C TRP A 208 2.60 -24.66 -4.12
N LEU A 209 1.53 -23.97 -4.51
CA LEU A 209 0.86 -24.11 -5.79
C LEU A 209 0.80 -22.75 -6.47
N TYR A 210 1.32 -22.71 -7.70
CA TYR A 210 1.26 -21.56 -8.59
C TYR A 210 0.32 -21.79 -9.76
N LEU A 211 -0.62 -20.87 -9.98
CA LEU A 211 -1.63 -21.03 -11.01
C LEU A 211 -1.21 -20.39 -12.35
N TYR A 212 -1.20 -21.17 -13.43
CA TYR A 212 -1.16 -20.65 -14.80
C TYR A 212 -2.58 -20.52 -15.35
N HIS A 213 -2.96 -19.27 -15.66
CA HIS A 213 -4.25 -18.93 -16.25
C HIS A 213 -4.13 -17.68 -17.14
N GLY A 214 -5.15 -17.46 -17.98
CA GLY A 214 -5.14 -16.43 -19.04
C GLY A 214 -5.31 -14.98 -18.58
N GLN A 215 -5.52 -14.73 -17.28
CA GLN A 215 -5.64 -13.37 -16.74
C GLN A 215 -4.35 -12.83 -16.09
N GLY A 216 -3.27 -13.62 -16.10
CA GLY A 216 -1.97 -13.16 -15.57
C GLY A 216 -1.31 -12.11 -16.47
N ASP A 217 -0.51 -11.22 -15.88
CA ASP A 217 0.21 -10.14 -16.59
C ASP A 217 1.44 -10.63 -17.41
N GLY A 218 1.52 -11.93 -17.70
CA GLY A 218 2.62 -12.58 -18.44
C GLY A 218 2.12 -13.53 -19.53
N PRO A 219 2.94 -13.82 -20.56
CA PRO A 219 2.54 -14.68 -21.67
C PRO A 219 2.20 -16.08 -21.18
N TYR A 220 0.91 -16.42 -21.23
CA TYR A 220 0.40 -17.71 -20.75
C TYR A 220 1.05 -18.88 -21.48
N GLU A 221 1.14 -18.83 -22.82
CA GLU A 221 1.71 -19.95 -23.59
C GLU A 221 3.17 -20.23 -23.22
N HIS A 222 3.99 -19.20 -23.02
CA HIS A 222 5.38 -19.38 -22.61
C HIS A 222 5.49 -20.05 -21.22
N ARG A 223 4.61 -19.68 -20.28
CA ARG A 223 4.56 -20.33 -18.95
C ARG A 223 4.13 -21.80 -19.09
N SER A 224 3.09 -22.06 -19.87
CA SER A 224 2.58 -23.40 -20.16
C SER A 224 3.62 -24.31 -20.82
N GLU A 225 4.35 -23.80 -21.82
CA GLU A 225 5.43 -24.53 -22.49
C GLU A 225 6.56 -24.91 -21.53
N ARG A 226 6.95 -23.99 -20.64
CA ARG A 226 7.96 -24.27 -19.61
C ARG A 226 7.53 -25.39 -18.67
N LEU A 227 6.23 -25.50 -18.34
CA LEU A 227 5.73 -26.59 -17.50
C LEU A 227 5.87 -27.95 -18.17
N ARG A 228 5.75 -28.03 -19.49
CA ARG A 228 5.91 -29.29 -20.25
C ARG A 228 7.32 -29.87 -20.15
N ALA A 229 8.31 -29.04 -19.84
CA ALA A 229 9.69 -29.49 -19.62
C ALA A 229 9.92 -30.05 -18.20
N SER A 230 8.89 -30.03 -17.35
CA SER A 230 8.97 -30.56 -15.99
C SER A 230 9.07 -32.10 -16.00
N PRO A 231 9.95 -32.71 -15.17
CA PRO A 231 10.15 -34.16 -15.16
C PRO A 231 8.92 -34.96 -14.74
N ASP A 232 8.02 -34.35 -13.96
CA ASP A 232 6.77 -34.91 -13.44
C ASP A 232 5.54 -34.27 -14.09
N TYR A 233 5.69 -33.68 -15.29
CA TYR A 233 4.57 -33.15 -16.06
C TYR A 233 3.50 -34.23 -16.30
N GLY A 234 2.29 -34.00 -15.81
CA GLY A 234 1.22 -34.99 -15.91
C GLY A 234 -0.17 -34.43 -15.59
N PRO A 235 -1.20 -35.29 -15.64
CA PRO A 235 -2.56 -34.90 -15.28
C PRO A 235 -2.64 -34.33 -13.87
N LEU A 236 -3.41 -33.25 -13.69
CA LEU A 236 -3.74 -32.73 -12.37
C LEU A 236 -4.62 -33.74 -11.63
N THR A 237 -4.21 -34.10 -10.40
CA THR A 237 -4.93 -35.06 -9.57
C THR A 237 -5.73 -34.37 -8.47
N ALA A 238 -6.83 -35.00 -8.04
CA ALA A 238 -7.65 -34.50 -6.92
C ALA A 238 -6.87 -34.56 -5.59
N GLU A 239 -5.96 -35.52 -5.43
CA GLU A 239 -5.10 -35.65 -4.25
C GLU A 239 -4.16 -34.44 -4.11
N LEU A 240 -3.61 -33.95 -5.23
CA LEU A 240 -2.78 -32.75 -5.23
C LEU A 240 -3.57 -31.53 -4.74
N LEU A 241 -4.77 -31.30 -5.27
CA LEU A 241 -5.65 -30.21 -4.84
C LEU A 241 -6.04 -30.35 -3.35
N THR A 242 -6.42 -31.56 -2.94
CA THR A 242 -6.78 -31.88 -1.55
C THR A 242 -5.63 -31.61 -0.57
N SER A 243 -4.37 -31.81 -0.99
CA SER A 243 -3.19 -31.49 -0.17
C SER A 243 -3.10 -30.00 0.19
N PHE A 244 -3.68 -29.11 -0.64
CA PHE A 244 -3.82 -27.68 -0.38
C PHE A 244 -5.18 -27.30 0.23
N GLY A 245 -6.10 -28.26 0.43
CA GLY A 245 -7.46 -28.02 0.91
C GLY A 245 -8.39 -27.46 -0.16
N ILE A 246 -8.01 -27.65 -1.42
CA ILE A 246 -8.79 -27.23 -2.58
C ILE A 246 -9.75 -28.36 -2.93
N ASP A 247 -11.04 -28.04 -2.99
CA ASP A 247 -12.07 -28.94 -3.50
C ASP A 247 -11.98 -29.02 -5.03
N ALA A 248 -11.87 -30.24 -5.56
CA ALA A 248 -11.63 -30.46 -6.99
C ALA A 248 -12.79 -29.97 -7.86
N ASP A 249 -14.03 -30.20 -7.43
CA ASP A 249 -15.21 -29.79 -8.18
C ASP A 249 -15.36 -28.26 -8.21
N ALA A 250 -15.15 -27.60 -7.06
CA ALA A 250 -15.13 -26.14 -6.95
C ALA A 250 -14.00 -25.53 -7.79
N PHE A 251 -12.81 -26.16 -7.81
CA PHE A 251 -11.70 -25.76 -8.65
C PHE A 251 -12.07 -25.82 -10.13
N HIS A 252 -12.57 -26.96 -10.62
CA HIS A 252 -12.96 -27.10 -12.02
C HIS A 252 -14.07 -26.13 -12.42
N ALA A 253 -15.06 -25.91 -11.55
CA ALA A 253 -16.10 -24.91 -11.78
C ALA A 253 -15.54 -23.47 -11.88
N ALA A 254 -14.54 -23.14 -11.05
CA ALA A 254 -13.85 -21.86 -11.12
C ALA A 254 -13.03 -21.70 -12.41
N ILE A 255 -12.39 -22.77 -12.88
CA ILE A 255 -11.65 -22.75 -14.15
C ILE A 255 -12.60 -22.56 -15.33
N GLU A 256 -13.71 -23.29 -15.39
CA GLU A 256 -14.72 -23.12 -16.45
C GLU A 256 -15.34 -21.71 -16.42
N MET A 257 -15.59 -21.18 -15.23
CA MET A 257 -16.01 -19.78 -15.06
C MET A 257 -14.96 -18.81 -15.63
N SER A 258 -13.68 -19.03 -15.32
CA SER A 258 -12.58 -18.19 -15.81
C SER A 258 -12.46 -18.23 -17.34
N ARG A 259 -12.66 -19.40 -17.96
CA ARG A 259 -12.67 -19.57 -19.43
C ARG A 259 -13.84 -18.87 -20.10
N SER A 260 -14.95 -18.65 -19.39
CA SER A 260 -16.11 -17.91 -19.91
C SER A 260 -15.87 -16.40 -20.01
N VAL A 261 -14.79 -15.89 -19.40
CA VAL A 261 -14.45 -14.47 -19.39
C VAL A 261 -13.42 -14.18 -20.49
N PRO A 262 -13.55 -13.09 -21.26
CA PRO A 262 -12.54 -12.70 -22.23
C PRO A 262 -11.15 -12.57 -21.58
N PRO A 263 -10.08 -13.03 -22.26
CA PRO A 263 -8.73 -12.88 -21.74
C PRO A 263 -8.45 -11.39 -21.55
N THR A 264 -7.95 -11.03 -20.37
CA THR A 264 -7.48 -9.68 -20.15
C THR A 264 -6.14 -9.53 -20.86
N LEU A 265 -5.97 -8.43 -21.61
CA LEU A 265 -4.65 -8.03 -22.08
C LEU A 265 -3.81 -7.82 -20.81
N GLY A 266 -2.93 -8.77 -20.49
CA GLY A 266 -2.10 -8.88 -19.26
C GLY A 266 -1.14 -7.71 -19.02
N LEU A 267 -1.71 -6.52 -19.04
CA LEU A 267 -1.12 -5.18 -19.03
C LEU A 267 -2.11 -4.26 -18.31
N THR A 268 -2.94 -4.80 -17.42
CA THR A 268 -4.08 -4.11 -16.79
C THR A 268 -3.64 -2.79 -16.18
N TRP A 269 -2.44 -2.80 -15.59
CA TRP A 269 -1.76 -1.64 -15.02
C TRP A 269 -1.00 -0.77 -16.03
N ARG A 270 -0.47 -1.34 -17.11
CA ARG A 270 0.31 -0.57 -18.09
C ARG A 270 -0.55 0.36 -18.93
N ARG A 271 -1.86 0.07 -19.04
CA ARG A 271 -2.83 0.94 -19.71
C ARG A 271 -2.89 2.35 -19.12
N THR A 272 -2.64 2.47 -17.81
CA THR A 272 -2.62 3.75 -17.10
C THR A 272 -1.21 4.14 -16.67
N GLN A 273 -0.18 3.68 -17.38
CA GLN A 273 1.22 3.92 -16.98
C GLN A 273 1.55 5.42 -16.83
N PRO A 274 1.14 6.33 -17.73
CA PRO A 274 1.38 7.77 -17.54
C PRO A 274 0.76 8.30 -16.25
N GLN A 275 -0.47 7.91 -15.94
CA GLN A 275 -1.17 8.36 -14.71
C GLN A 275 -0.53 7.75 -13.45
N GLN A 276 0.01 6.53 -13.53
CA GLN A 276 0.74 5.93 -12.40
C GLN A 276 2.04 6.67 -12.11
N LEU A 277 2.76 7.13 -13.14
CA LEU A 277 3.95 7.95 -12.97
C LEU A 277 3.58 9.30 -12.34
N GLU A 278 2.52 9.96 -12.83
CA GLU A 278 2.01 11.21 -12.24
C GLU A 278 1.62 11.04 -10.76
N LEU A 279 0.92 9.95 -10.41
CA LEU A 279 0.58 9.65 -9.02
C LEU A 279 1.81 9.38 -8.15
N SER A 280 2.86 8.76 -8.72
CA SER A 280 4.12 8.54 -8.01
C SER A 280 4.82 9.87 -7.70
N ASP A 281 4.89 10.78 -8.68
CA ASP A 281 5.49 12.11 -8.51
C ASP A 281 4.73 12.93 -7.46
N LEU A 282 3.39 12.90 -7.51
CA LEU A 282 2.55 13.55 -6.50
C LEU A 282 2.75 12.98 -5.10
N LYS A 283 2.90 11.66 -4.98
CA LYS A 283 3.20 11.01 -3.70
C LYS A 283 4.57 11.44 -3.15
N ASP A 284 5.58 11.55 -3.98
CA ASP A 284 6.92 11.97 -3.55
C ASP A 284 6.89 13.43 -3.08
N ARG A 285 6.20 14.31 -3.82
CA ARG A 285 5.94 15.70 -3.39
C ARG A 285 5.17 15.77 -2.07
N ALA A 286 4.12 14.98 -1.91
CA ALA A 286 3.35 14.93 -0.68
C ALA A 286 4.21 14.44 0.51
N THR A 287 5.11 13.49 0.27
CA THR A 287 6.05 12.98 1.28
C THR A 287 7.05 14.06 1.71
N GLU A 288 7.57 14.85 0.76
CA GLU A 288 8.46 15.98 1.07
C GLU A 288 7.75 17.05 1.91
N VAL A 289 6.53 17.44 1.51
CA VAL A 289 5.71 18.39 2.28
C VAL A 289 5.42 17.84 3.68
N LYS A 290 5.11 16.55 3.81
CA LYS A 290 4.87 15.93 5.12
C LYS A 290 6.11 15.96 6.01
N LYS A 291 7.31 15.76 5.47
CA LYS A 291 8.56 15.91 6.24
C LYS A 291 8.73 17.33 6.79
N LYS A 292 8.47 18.35 5.97
CA LYS A 292 8.49 19.76 6.41
C LYS A 292 7.47 20.02 7.53
N LEU A 293 6.25 19.49 7.40
CA LEU A 293 5.23 19.60 8.46
C LEU A 293 5.67 18.94 9.77
N VAL A 294 6.30 17.76 9.70
CA VAL A 294 6.80 17.06 10.90
C VAL A 294 7.95 17.84 11.53
N ASP A 295 8.88 18.36 10.75
CA ASP A 295 9.99 19.17 11.24
C ASP A 295 9.47 20.41 11.98
N ILE A 296 8.63 21.22 11.33
CA ILE A 296 8.02 22.41 11.95
C ILE A 296 7.28 22.06 13.25
N ASN A 297 6.44 21.01 13.22
CA ASN A 297 5.65 20.63 14.39
C ASN A 297 6.44 19.91 15.49
N SER A 298 7.66 19.46 15.22
CA SER A 298 8.56 18.91 16.25
C SER A 298 9.27 20.00 17.04
N HIS A 299 9.22 21.24 16.54
CA HIS A 299 9.89 22.42 17.07
C HIS A 299 8.89 23.53 17.44
N LEU A 300 7.67 23.15 17.89
CA LEU A 300 6.57 24.09 18.19
C LEU A 300 6.93 25.21 19.18
N PHE A 301 7.94 25.01 20.02
CA PHE A 301 8.39 25.95 21.04
C PHE A 301 9.81 26.47 20.80
N ASP A 302 10.39 26.19 19.63
CA ASP A 302 11.67 26.76 19.20
C ASP A 302 11.41 28.09 18.49
N ASP A 303 11.67 29.19 19.20
CA ASP A 303 11.45 30.55 18.71
C ASP A 303 12.48 31.00 17.66
N GLN A 304 13.45 30.15 17.31
CA GLN A 304 14.43 30.40 16.25
C GLN A 304 14.04 29.75 14.93
N ARG A 305 13.09 28.80 14.93
CA ARG A 305 12.65 28.13 13.70
C ARG A 305 11.45 28.83 13.07
N PRO A 306 11.54 29.25 11.79
CA PRO A 306 10.43 29.94 11.14
C PRO A 306 9.16 29.10 11.08
N PHE A 307 8.11 29.56 11.73
CA PHE A 307 6.74 29.05 11.59
C PHE A 307 5.80 30.19 11.19
N PHE A 308 4.67 29.85 10.57
CA PHE A 308 3.72 30.86 10.08
C PHE A 308 2.31 30.28 9.91
N TYR A 309 1.31 30.90 10.54
CA TYR A 309 -0.09 30.54 10.32
C TYR A 309 -1.03 31.75 10.40
N LEU A 310 -2.15 31.66 9.68
CA LEU A 310 -3.22 32.66 9.67
C LEU A 310 -4.31 32.28 10.67
N LEU A 311 -4.69 33.22 11.53
CA LEU A 311 -5.84 33.10 12.41
C LEU A 311 -7.13 33.59 11.74
N SER A 312 -7.03 34.68 10.97
CA SER A 312 -8.16 35.26 10.25
C SER A 312 -7.68 36.11 9.06
N PRO A 313 -8.39 36.09 7.92
CA PRO A 313 -9.41 35.09 7.59
C PRO A 313 -8.76 33.74 7.34
N ARG A 314 -9.48 32.67 7.69
CA ARG A 314 -9.01 31.31 7.43
C ARG A 314 -9.06 31.04 5.93
N PRO A 315 -8.08 30.31 5.36
CA PRO A 315 -8.17 29.87 3.98
C PRO A 315 -9.51 29.17 3.71
N ARG A 316 -10.10 29.41 2.53
CA ARG A 316 -11.40 28.87 2.09
C ARG A 316 -12.63 29.38 2.86
N THR A 317 -12.50 30.48 3.60
CA THR A 317 -13.65 31.18 4.19
C THR A 317 -13.96 32.47 3.43
N SER A 318 -15.25 32.80 3.33
CA SER A 318 -15.70 34.08 2.77
C SER A 318 -15.64 35.17 3.84
N VAL A 319 -15.22 36.37 3.45
CA VAL A 319 -15.21 37.57 4.31
C VAL A 319 -16.11 38.66 3.74
N ARG A 320 -16.71 39.49 4.59
CA ARG A 320 -17.52 40.63 4.14
C ARG A 320 -16.63 41.76 3.62
N ALA A 321 -17.08 42.41 2.55
CA ALA A 321 -16.42 43.58 1.99
C ALA A 321 -16.34 44.76 2.97
N GLY A 322 -15.33 45.60 2.76
CA GLY A 322 -15.01 46.74 3.60
C GLY A 322 -13.77 46.48 4.46
N LYS A 323 -13.75 47.05 5.67
CA LYS A 323 -12.64 46.94 6.60
C LYS A 323 -12.53 45.53 7.16
N ILE A 324 -11.42 44.86 6.88
CA ILE A 324 -11.10 43.49 7.29
C ILE A 324 -9.85 43.53 8.16
N THR A 325 -9.90 42.80 9.28
CA THR A 325 -8.72 42.55 10.11
C THR A 325 -8.16 41.19 9.74
N ILE A 326 -6.91 41.20 9.30
CA ILE A 326 -6.13 39.99 9.03
C ILE A 326 -5.16 39.82 10.18
N LYS A 327 -5.14 38.63 10.78
CA LYS A 327 -4.28 38.30 11.90
C LYS A 327 -3.71 36.89 11.77
N GLY A 328 -2.57 36.68 12.39
CA GLY A 328 -1.90 35.39 12.44
C GLY A 328 -0.78 35.40 13.46
N VAL A 329 0.03 34.36 13.42
CA VAL A 329 1.24 34.25 14.22
C VAL A 329 2.36 33.76 13.32
N GLY A 330 3.56 34.29 13.55
CA GLY A 330 4.77 33.79 12.93
C GLY A 330 5.95 33.86 13.89
N LEU A 331 7.16 33.62 13.37
CA LEU A 331 8.41 33.81 14.07
C LEU A 331 8.48 35.22 14.70
N PRO A 332 8.79 35.34 16.01
CA PRO A 332 8.92 36.64 16.65
C PRO A 332 9.90 37.57 15.90
N GLY A 333 9.50 38.83 15.73
CA GLY A 333 10.30 39.85 15.03
C GLY A 333 10.39 39.72 13.50
N SER A 334 9.84 38.65 12.91
CA SER A 334 9.78 38.49 11.44
C SER A 334 8.83 39.48 10.77
N ARG A 335 9.06 39.79 9.49
CA ARG A 335 8.19 40.68 8.71
C ARG A 335 7.15 39.86 7.95
N ILE A 336 5.89 40.29 8.00
CA ILE A 336 4.80 39.70 7.21
C ILE A 336 4.43 40.65 6.08
N GLU A 337 4.42 40.13 4.86
CA GLU A 337 3.94 40.82 3.67
C GLU A 337 2.64 40.19 3.17
N PHE A 338 1.64 41.03 2.91
CA PHE A 338 0.38 40.66 2.29
C PHE A 338 0.33 41.16 0.86
N TRP A 339 0.33 40.22 -0.07
CA TRP A 339 0.25 40.45 -1.51
C TRP A 339 -1.14 40.08 -2.01
N LEU A 340 -1.70 40.92 -2.89
CA LEU A 340 -3.00 40.69 -3.52
C LEU A 340 -2.91 40.82 -5.02
N ALA A 341 -3.55 39.89 -5.72
CA ALA A 341 -3.78 39.96 -7.16
C ALA A 341 -5.29 39.81 -7.44
N GLY A 342 -5.86 40.78 -8.15
CA GLY A 342 -7.20 40.69 -8.72
C GLY A 342 -7.12 40.16 -10.15
N LYS A 343 -7.54 40.98 -11.12
CA LYS A 343 -7.30 40.75 -12.56
C LYS A 343 -5.92 41.20 -13.05
N ARG A 344 -5.11 41.81 -12.19
CA ARG A 344 -3.78 42.37 -12.49
C ARG A 344 -2.71 41.60 -11.72
N ASP A 345 -1.45 41.87 -12.04
CA ASP A 345 -0.30 41.27 -11.37
C ASP A 345 -0.34 41.46 -9.84
N PRO A 346 0.18 40.48 -9.07
CA PRO A 346 0.25 40.58 -7.62
C PRO A 346 1.04 41.83 -7.19
N LYS A 347 0.47 42.63 -6.29
CA LYS A 347 1.16 43.76 -5.68
C LYS A 347 1.24 43.60 -4.17
N LEU A 348 2.34 44.07 -3.59
CA LEU A 348 2.45 44.22 -2.15
C LEU A 348 1.36 45.20 -1.72
N TYR A 349 0.41 44.71 -0.95
CA TYR A 349 -0.74 45.47 -0.50
C TYR A 349 -0.49 46.06 0.89
N ARG A 350 0.15 45.28 1.77
CA ARG A 350 0.53 45.72 3.11
C ARG A 350 1.69 44.91 3.66
N SER A 351 2.38 45.47 4.63
CA SER A 351 3.31 44.74 5.49
C SER A 351 3.08 45.07 6.96
N THR A 352 3.54 44.19 7.83
CA THR A 352 3.60 44.39 9.28
C THR A 352 4.74 43.57 9.85
N THR A 353 5.06 43.74 11.12
CA THR A 353 6.09 42.96 11.82
C THR A 353 5.39 42.14 12.90
N CYS A 354 5.80 40.90 13.06
CA CYS A 354 5.39 40.05 14.18
C CYS A 354 5.89 40.65 15.49
N ASP A 355 5.06 40.58 16.52
CA ASP A 355 5.46 40.91 17.88
C ASP A 355 6.75 40.16 18.25
N PRO A 356 7.77 40.82 18.81
CA PRO A 356 9.09 40.24 19.06
C PRO A 356 9.10 39.20 20.19
N VAL A 357 8.00 39.02 20.93
CA VAL A 357 7.91 38.04 22.02
C VAL A 357 6.92 36.94 21.68
N THR A 358 5.72 37.31 21.26
CA THR A 358 4.60 36.38 21.03
C THR A 358 4.51 35.90 19.59
N GLY A 359 5.13 36.62 18.64
CA GLY A 359 5.00 36.33 17.21
C GLY A 359 3.65 36.74 16.61
N GLU A 360 2.73 37.29 17.41
CA GLU A 360 1.42 37.73 16.95
C GLU A 360 1.54 38.92 15.99
N TRP A 361 0.67 38.95 14.98
CA TRP A 361 0.58 40.08 14.08
C TRP A 361 -0.85 40.35 13.65
N SER A 362 -1.13 41.61 13.34
CA SER A 362 -2.43 42.05 12.87
C SER A 362 -2.28 43.20 11.88
N MET A 363 -3.09 43.19 10.84
CA MET A 363 -3.18 44.28 9.89
C MET A 363 -4.62 44.54 9.49
N GLN A 364 -4.97 45.82 9.36
CA GLN A 364 -6.28 46.23 8.86
C GLN A 364 -6.17 46.66 7.41
N THR A 365 -7.06 46.14 6.57
CA THR A 365 -7.14 46.44 5.15
C THR A 365 -8.60 46.70 4.76
N THR A 366 -8.82 47.32 3.60
CA THR A 366 -10.15 47.49 3.02
C THR A 366 -10.21 46.77 1.68
N LEU A 367 -11.06 45.76 1.56
CA LEU A 367 -11.23 45.01 0.31
C LEU A 367 -12.65 45.16 -0.22
N SER A 368 -12.75 45.36 -1.54
CA SER A 368 -14.03 45.29 -2.24
C SER A 368 -14.45 43.83 -2.47
N ALA A 369 -15.76 43.65 -2.70
CA ALA A 369 -16.32 42.34 -3.04
C ALA A 369 -15.72 41.83 -4.35
N ALA A 370 -14.94 40.75 -4.26
CA ALA A 370 -14.30 40.06 -5.37
C ALA A 370 -13.63 38.78 -4.84
N THR A 371 -13.21 37.92 -5.76
CA THR A 371 -12.26 36.85 -5.45
C THR A 371 -10.84 37.32 -5.75
N TRP A 372 -9.98 37.29 -4.74
CA TRP A 372 -8.59 37.73 -4.85
C TRP A 372 -7.64 36.53 -4.74
N SER A 373 -6.54 36.55 -5.48
CA SER A 373 -5.36 35.73 -5.14
C SER A 373 -4.61 36.43 -4.00
N ALA A 374 -4.68 35.86 -2.80
CA ALA A 374 -3.95 36.34 -1.64
C ALA A 374 -2.67 35.51 -1.46
N SER A 375 -1.56 36.20 -1.19
CA SER A 375 -0.27 35.60 -0.86
C SER A 375 0.26 36.29 0.40
N PHE A 376 0.34 35.56 1.51
CA PHE A 376 1.03 36.03 2.71
C PHE A 376 2.43 35.43 2.74
N ARG A 377 3.43 36.28 2.96
CA ARG A 377 4.85 35.88 3.01
C ARG A 377 5.42 36.31 4.35
N GLN A 378 6.07 35.39 5.04
CA GLN A 378 6.91 35.71 6.19
C GLN A 378 8.35 35.82 5.71
N LEU A 379 9.00 36.93 6.06
CA LEU A 379 10.39 37.19 5.79
C LEU A 379 11.19 37.17 7.08
N VAL A 380 12.32 36.45 7.04
CA VAL A 380 13.33 36.43 8.10
C VAL A 380 14.59 37.06 7.50
N GLY A 381 14.92 38.26 7.95
CA GLY A 381 15.77 39.15 7.16
C GLY A 381 15.08 39.52 5.84
N ASP A 382 15.75 39.28 4.72
CA ASP A 382 15.23 39.53 3.36
C ASP A 382 14.77 38.26 2.63
N GLU A 383 14.88 37.08 3.26
CA GLU A 383 14.49 35.81 2.67
C GLU A 383 13.05 35.43 3.02
N ILE A 384 12.31 34.90 2.05
CA ILE A 384 10.96 34.36 2.27
C ILE A 384 11.09 33.00 2.95
N ALA A 385 10.89 32.97 4.27
CA ALA A 385 10.95 31.74 5.06
C ALA A 385 9.67 30.89 4.91
N ASN A 386 8.50 31.53 4.91
CA ASN A 386 7.20 30.85 4.79
C ASN A 386 6.25 31.62 3.87
N ARG A 387 5.33 30.87 3.24
CA ARG A 387 4.32 31.44 2.34
C ARG A 387 2.98 30.71 2.44
N ILE A 388 1.89 31.48 2.50
CA ILE A 388 0.52 30.97 2.44
C ILE A 388 -0.21 31.66 1.28
N ASP A 389 -0.54 30.87 0.26
CA ASP A 389 -1.31 31.32 -0.90
C ASP A 389 -2.71 30.72 -0.88
N TYR A 390 -3.74 31.54 -1.09
CA TYR A 390 -5.10 31.05 -1.29
C TYR A 390 -6.00 32.06 -1.99
N ARG A 391 -7.17 31.59 -2.43
CA ARG A 391 -8.23 32.46 -2.96
C ARG A 391 -9.03 33.06 -1.79
N LEU A 392 -8.96 34.37 -1.63
CA LEU A 392 -9.75 35.12 -0.66
C LEU A 392 -11.05 35.57 -1.30
N HIS A 393 -12.16 35.01 -0.85
CA HIS A 393 -13.50 35.36 -1.33
C HIS A 393 -14.07 36.48 -0.47
N VAL A 394 -14.20 37.67 -1.05
CA VAL A 394 -14.80 38.83 -0.39
C VAL A 394 -16.22 39.00 -0.96
N VAL A 395 -17.23 38.83 -0.12
CA VAL A 395 -18.64 38.97 -0.52
C VAL A 395 -19.15 40.38 -0.24
N ALA A 396 -20.15 40.83 -1.02
CA ALA A 396 -20.77 42.12 -0.78
C ALA A 396 -21.33 42.19 0.64
N ARG A 397 -21.40 43.40 1.20
CA ARG A 397 -22.24 43.61 2.39
C ARG A 397 -23.68 43.47 1.92
N ASP A 398 -24.44 42.60 2.56
CA ASP A 398 -25.90 42.60 2.41
C ASP A 398 -26.36 44.04 2.68
N ARG A 399 -27.12 44.61 1.73
CA ARG A 399 -27.76 45.90 1.96
C ARG A 399 -28.78 45.67 3.07
N ALA A 400 -28.53 46.27 4.23
CA ALA A 400 -29.49 46.37 5.32
C ALA A 400 -30.71 47.18 4.88
#